data_AF-A0A9Q5N3U7-F1
#
_entry.id   AF-A0A9Q5N3U7-F1
#
_cell.length_a   1.000
_cell.length_b   1.000
_cell.length_c   1.000
_cell.angle_alpha   90.00
_cell.angle_beta   90.00
_cell.angle_gamma   90.00
#
_symmetry.space_group_name_H-M   'P 1'
#
loop_
_entity.id
_entity.type
_entity.pdbx_description
1 polymer ?
#
loop_
_entity_poly.entity_id
_entity_poly.type
_entity_poly.pdbx_seq_one_letter_code
_entity_poly.pdbx_strand_id
1 'polypeptide(L)'
;MPPRRTASLPTRVFNTLFAALVAAVNRLDKSLDPRDTIAKLQRYKFTFSDSIYIFHAALAIFWVCLWPLVLPLKILVPLLFVLALLVPLTSQLLVPAIPVLSWVIAFFSSRFIPVEYRPSISVSLLPALESVLYGANISDILTRFTHPILDIFAWLPYGVLHFTLPFVVSIFLWLFRPKEALHFWARAFGYMNLIGVLAQIMLPCAAPWYELIYGLTPATYAVRGSAGGLMRIDALFGSQGYQKTFASSPVVFGAFPSLHAGNATIEALFWSHFFPHLRTVAWAYAGVLYWATMYLTHHYLVDVVGGACLATASFYLFLPSELRGANATRGPGSVSGRAQTKHELYDLEVPVRRSTRVFGHSRGLSGKLLRLDADADTDGDSDGASSGAEEQDIAFRSPKPDPETPVPQSAVPLVGPVPKAKRPTGHKHTASIASLTRGVGAEDDGWSPFGVRGFAVPSTPSRLEQGEAHTNSSQRGS
;
A
#
# COMPACT_ATOMS: atom_id res chain seq x y z
N MET A 1 21.81 49.32 2.13
CA MET A 1 21.63 47.95 2.65
C MET A 1 21.91 46.99 1.51
N PRO A 2 22.83 46.01 1.65
CA PRO A 2 22.96 44.99 0.63
C PRO A 2 21.68 44.13 0.62
N PRO A 3 21.25 43.62 -0.54
CA PRO A 3 20.07 42.76 -0.59
C PRO A 3 20.35 41.49 0.21
N ARG A 4 19.48 41.18 1.19
CA ARG A 4 19.49 39.88 1.86
C ARG A 4 19.34 38.82 0.76
N ARG A 5 20.40 38.06 0.48
CA ARG A 5 20.33 36.89 -0.40
C ARG A 5 19.27 35.96 0.18
N THR A 6 18.12 35.91 -0.46
CA THR A 6 17.08 34.93 -0.15
C THR A 6 17.66 33.56 -0.49
N ALA A 7 17.71 32.66 0.47
CA ALA A 7 18.22 31.31 0.25
C ALA A 7 17.40 30.64 -0.87
N SER A 8 18.09 29.88 -1.74
CA SER A 8 17.43 29.13 -2.81
C SER A 8 16.35 28.19 -2.25
N LEU A 9 15.33 27.84 -3.05
CA LEU A 9 14.27 26.92 -2.61
C LEU A 9 14.84 25.60 -2.06
N PRO A 10 15.82 24.93 -2.70
CA PRO A 10 16.47 23.75 -2.14
C PRO A 10 17.10 23.98 -0.77
N THR A 11 17.81 25.11 -0.60
CA THR A 11 18.44 25.46 0.68
C THR A 11 17.41 25.68 1.78
N ARG A 12 16.26 26.30 1.46
CA ARG A 12 15.16 26.49 2.42
C ARG A 12 14.55 25.16 2.85
N VAL A 13 14.23 24.29 1.90
CA VAL A 13 13.68 22.94 2.17
C VAL A 13 14.64 22.13 3.04
N PHE A 14 15.93 22.12 2.68
CA PHE A 14 16.96 21.43 3.46
C PHE A 14 17.04 21.95 4.90
N ASN A 15 17.09 23.28 5.08
CA ASN A 15 17.15 23.89 6.41
C ASN A 15 15.91 23.56 7.25
N THR A 16 14.72 23.55 6.65
CA THR A 16 13.47 23.16 7.33
C THR A 16 13.50 21.70 7.76
N LEU A 17 13.90 20.78 6.87
CA LEU A 17 14.01 19.35 7.18
C LEU A 17 15.05 19.09 8.27
N PHE A 18 16.21 19.74 8.18
CA PHE A 18 17.27 19.60 9.17
C PHE A 18 16.85 20.12 10.54
N ALA A 19 16.22 21.30 10.61
CA ALA A 19 15.69 21.85 11.87
C ALA A 19 14.60 20.94 12.48
N ALA A 20 13.70 20.41 11.64
CA ALA A 20 12.67 19.47 12.08
C ALA A 20 13.29 18.18 12.63
N LEU A 21 14.33 17.65 11.97
CA LEU A 21 15.06 16.46 12.41
C LEU A 21 15.75 16.69 13.76
N VAL A 22 16.49 17.78 13.91
CA VAL A 22 17.15 18.13 15.19
C VAL A 22 16.12 18.25 16.30
N ALA A 23 15.00 18.93 16.05
CA ALA A 23 13.91 19.04 17.02
C ALA A 23 13.31 17.67 17.34
N ALA A 24 13.15 16.78 16.37
CA ALA A 24 12.59 15.44 16.56
C ALA A 24 13.50 14.53 17.39
N VAL A 25 14.81 14.54 17.12
CA VAL A 25 15.81 13.80 17.90
C VAL A 25 15.88 14.33 19.34
N ASN A 26 15.72 15.64 19.54
CA ASN A 26 15.71 16.24 20.87
C ASN A 26 14.48 15.89 21.71
N ARG A 27 13.36 15.47 21.08
CA ARG A 27 12.14 15.02 21.78
C ARG A 27 12.21 13.58 22.27
N LEU A 28 13.17 12.78 21.79
CA LEU A 28 13.27 11.37 22.17
C LEU A 28 13.73 11.22 23.63
N ASP A 29 13.11 10.27 24.33
CA ASP A 29 13.64 9.77 25.61
C ASP A 29 14.95 9.03 25.32
N LYS A 30 16.06 9.49 25.91
CA LYS A 30 17.39 8.92 25.68
C LYS A 30 17.83 8.00 26.83
N SER A 31 16.96 7.76 27.81
CA SER A 31 17.30 6.92 28.95
C SER A 31 17.49 5.46 28.52
N LEU A 32 18.57 4.86 29.03
CA LEU A 32 18.88 3.44 28.89
C LEU A 32 18.59 2.65 30.18
N ASP A 33 18.15 3.32 31.25
CA ASP A 33 17.92 2.67 32.55
C ASP A 33 16.54 1.98 32.58
N PRO A 34 16.47 0.64 32.71
CA PRO A 34 15.21 -0.08 32.82
C PRO A 34 14.35 0.35 34.01
N ARG A 35 14.96 0.91 35.06
CA ARG A 35 14.25 1.36 36.27
C ARG A 35 13.25 2.45 35.97
N ASP A 36 13.48 3.29 34.96
CA ASP A 36 12.55 4.34 34.54
C ASP A 36 11.25 3.74 34.00
N THR A 37 11.35 2.71 33.16
CA THR A 37 10.17 2.00 32.62
C THR A 37 9.44 1.25 33.73
N ILE A 38 10.17 0.59 34.63
CA ILE A 38 9.56 -0.10 35.79
C ILE A 38 8.82 0.89 36.68
N ALA A 39 9.41 2.04 36.99
CA ALA A 39 8.77 3.09 37.78
C ALA A 39 7.54 3.69 37.06
N LYS A 40 7.60 3.88 35.73
CA LYS A 40 6.45 4.29 34.92
C LYS A 40 5.32 3.26 35.01
N LEU A 41 5.64 1.97 34.91
CA LEU A 41 4.68 0.86 34.97
C LEU A 41 4.05 0.72 36.35
N GLN A 42 4.83 0.83 37.44
CA GLN A 42 4.33 0.78 38.82
C GLN A 42 3.34 1.91 39.14
N ARG A 43 3.49 3.06 38.49
CA ARG A 43 2.59 4.22 38.65
C ARG A 43 1.42 4.21 37.67
N TYR A 44 1.43 3.30 36.69
CA TYR A 44 0.42 3.24 35.66
C TYR A 44 -0.89 2.68 36.21
N LYS A 45 -2.00 3.35 35.90
CA LYS A 45 -3.34 2.89 36.26
C LYS A 45 -3.92 2.14 35.07
N PHE A 46 -3.95 0.82 35.16
CA PHE A 46 -4.53 -0.02 34.12
C PHE A 46 -6.02 0.25 33.95
N THR A 47 -6.44 0.24 32.70
CA THR A 47 -7.80 0.39 32.22
C THR A 47 -8.20 -0.85 31.43
N PHE A 48 -9.49 -1.01 31.15
CA PHE A 48 -9.95 -2.12 30.32
C PHE A 48 -9.35 -2.11 28.90
N SER A 49 -9.01 -0.92 28.37
CA SER A 49 -8.35 -0.80 27.05
C SER A 49 -6.97 -1.46 27.02
N ASP A 50 -6.31 -1.64 28.17
CA ASP A 50 -4.99 -2.28 28.25
C ASP A 50 -5.07 -3.80 28.06
N SER A 51 -6.27 -4.40 28.09
CA SER A 51 -6.48 -5.82 27.74
C SER A 51 -6.01 -6.16 26.32
N ILE A 52 -5.88 -5.16 25.44
CA ILE A 52 -5.33 -5.32 24.10
C ILE A 52 -3.91 -5.91 24.09
N TYR A 53 -3.11 -5.66 25.13
CA TYR A 53 -1.77 -6.25 25.25
C TYR A 53 -1.82 -7.76 25.53
N ILE A 54 -2.88 -8.25 26.19
CA ILE A 54 -3.11 -9.68 26.38
C ILE A 54 -3.40 -10.33 25.02
N PHE A 55 -4.23 -9.69 24.18
CA PHE A 55 -4.48 -10.13 22.82
C PHE A 55 -3.19 -10.22 22.00
N HIS A 56 -2.35 -9.17 22.02
CA HIS A 56 -1.07 -9.18 21.30
C HIS A 56 -0.11 -10.24 21.80
N ALA A 57 -0.03 -10.45 23.12
CA ALA A 57 0.80 -11.50 23.70
C ALA A 57 0.31 -12.90 23.28
N ALA A 58 -0.99 -13.16 23.37
CA ALA A 58 -1.58 -14.43 22.95
C ALA A 58 -1.35 -14.70 21.46
N LEU A 59 -1.54 -13.68 20.62
CA LEU A 59 -1.31 -13.76 19.18
C LEU A 59 0.16 -14.01 18.86
N ALA A 60 1.10 -13.32 19.51
CA ALA A 60 2.53 -13.55 19.34
C ALA A 60 2.94 -14.96 19.76
N ILE A 61 2.46 -15.45 20.91
CA ILE A 61 2.70 -16.81 21.38
C ILE A 61 2.20 -17.83 20.35
N PHE A 62 0.96 -17.64 19.85
CA PHE A 62 0.39 -18.50 18.82
C PHE A 62 1.30 -18.60 17.59
N TRP A 63 1.75 -17.48 17.03
CA TRP A 63 2.63 -17.47 15.85
C TRP A 63 3.99 -18.09 16.11
N VAL A 64 4.62 -17.77 17.24
CA VAL A 64 5.94 -18.32 17.63
C VAL A 64 5.88 -19.84 17.82
N CYS A 65 4.76 -20.36 18.35
CA CYS A 65 4.55 -21.80 18.49
C CYS A 65 4.56 -22.52 17.13
N LEU A 66 4.00 -21.92 16.08
CA LEU A 66 3.97 -22.48 14.73
C LEU A 66 5.33 -22.44 14.00
N TRP A 67 6.29 -21.63 14.45
CA TRP A 67 7.58 -21.53 13.77
C TRP A 67 8.34 -22.85 13.75
N PRO A 68 9.01 -23.20 12.64
CA PRO A 68 9.85 -24.40 12.54
C PRO A 68 11.23 -24.13 13.16
N LEU A 69 11.26 -23.66 14.41
CA LEU A 69 12.47 -23.33 15.16
C LEU A 69 12.62 -24.23 16.39
N VAL A 70 13.85 -24.45 16.82
CA VAL A 70 14.14 -25.12 18.10
C VAL A 70 13.69 -24.27 19.28
N LEU A 71 13.32 -24.91 20.40
CA LEU A 71 12.76 -24.25 21.58
C LEU A 71 13.60 -23.06 22.09
N PRO A 72 14.94 -23.12 22.16
CA PRO A 72 15.74 -21.96 22.59
C PRO A 72 15.52 -20.70 21.74
N LEU A 73 15.39 -20.85 20.42
CA LEU A 73 15.15 -19.72 19.52
C LEU A 73 13.72 -19.17 19.64
N LYS A 74 12.74 -20.05 19.89
CA LYS A 74 11.35 -19.65 20.17
C LYS A 74 11.23 -18.80 21.44
N ILE A 75 12.12 -19.00 22.42
CA ILE A 75 12.16 -18.22 23.67
C ILE A 75 13.01 -16.96 23.51
N LEU A 76 14.13 -17.05 22.79
CA LEU A 76 15.08 -15.94 22.63
C LEU A 76 14.43 -14.71 21.98
N VAL A 77 13.63 -14.90 20.91
CA VAL A 77 13.02 -13.78 20.18
C VAL A 77 12.05 -12.97 21.06
N PRO A 78 11.05 -13.59 21.75
CA PRO A 78 10.23 -12.89 22.72
C PRO A 78 11.03 -12.27 23.87
N LEU A 79 12.07 -12.94 24.37
CA LEU A 79 12.91 -12.41 25.45
C LEU A 79 13.62 -11.13 25.03
N LEU A 80 14.24 -11.10 23.84
CA LEU A 80 14.87 -9.90 23.30
C LEU A 80 13.87 -8.76 23.12
N PHE A 81 12.65 -9.08 22.66
CA PHE A 81 11.59 -8.09 22.55
C PHE A 81 11.19 -7.51 23.92
N VAL A 82 11.01 -8.35 24.95
CA VAL A 82 10.70 -7.91 26.32
C VAL A 82 11.84 -7.05 26.88
N LEU A 83 13.10 -7.45 26.69
CA LEU A 83 14.26 -6.64 27.11
C LEU A 83 14.28 -5.27 26.42
N ALA A 84 13.95 -5.22 25.14
CA ALA A 84 13.83 -3.97 24.40
C ALA A 84 12.62 -3.12 24.87
N LEU A 85 11.55 -3.72 25.37
CA LEU A 85 10.44 -2.98 25.99
C LEU A 85 10.80 -2.41 27.38
N LEU A 86 11.79 -2.97 28.07
CA LEU A 86 12.24 -2.43 29.36
C LEU A 86 13.08 -1.16 29.21
N VAL A 87 13.79 -0.98 28.09
CA VAL A 87 14.65 0.18 27.86
C VAL A 87 13.80 1.38 27.36
N PRO A 88 13.81 2.56 28.02
CA PRO A 88 13.00 3.72 27.62
C PRO A 88 13.25 4.18 26.18
N LEU A 89 14.52 4.21 25.76
CA LEU A 89 14.92 4.59 24.40
C LEU A 89 14.19 3.79 23.32
N THR A 90 14.03 2.48 23.51
CA THR A 90 13.41 1.57 22.53
C THR A 90 11.91 1.42 22.75
N SER A 91 11.45 1.36 24.00
CA SER A 91 10.04 1.16 24.35
C SER A 91 9.12 2.29 23.84
N GLN A 92 9.61 3.53 23.79
CA GLN A 92 8.85 4.66 23.23
C GLN A 92 8.51 4.47 21.73
N LEU A 93 9.25 3.62 21.01
CA LEU A 93 9.01 3.28 19.62
C LEU A 93 8.28 1.94 19.48
N LEU A 94 8.70 0.95 20.27
CA LEU A 94 8.18 -0.41 20.18
C LEU A 94 6.74 -0.53 20.68
N VAL A 95 6.37 0.13 21.78
CA VAL A 95 5.01 0.06 22.32
C VAL A 95 3.97 0.57 21.31
N PRO A 96 4.13 1.76 20.70
CA PRO A 96 3.23 2.20 19.63
C PRO A 96 3.26 1.31 18.39
N ALA A 97 4.39 0.65 18.10
CA ALA A 97 4.57 -0.21 16.94
C ALA A 97 3.98 -1.62 17.11
N ILE A 98 3.53 -2.03 18.31
CA ILE A 98 2.98 -3.37 18.58
C ILE A 98 1.94 -3.80 17.53
N PRO A 99 0.92 -2.99 17.15
CA PRO A 99 -0.06 -3.41 16.14
C PRO A 99 0.58 -3.73 14.78
N VAL A 100 1.59 -2.95 14.37
CA VAL A 100 2.33 -3.18 13.11
C VAL A 100 3.16 -4.46 13.22
N LEU A 101 3.85 -4.66 14.34
CA LEU A 101 4.64 -5.87 14.59
C LEU A 101 3.75 -7.12 14.63
N SER A 102 2.57 -7.03 15.24
CA SER A 102 1.55 -8.09 15.28
C SER A 102 1.03 -8.44 13.89
N TRP A 103 0.84 -7.45 13.02
CA TRP A 103 0.54 -7.70 11.60
C TRP A 103 1.70 -8.42 10.90
N VAL A 104 2.92 -7.89 11.01
CA VAL A 104 4.11 -8.44 10.34
C VAL A 104 4.34 -9.90 10.75
N ILE A 105 4.28 -10.20 12.06
CA ILE A 105 4.43 -11.58 12.54
C ILE A 105 3.29 -12.47 12.02
N ALA A 106 2.04 -11.99 12.00
CA ALA A 106 0.92 -12.77 11.46
C ALA A 106 1.10 -13.08 9.97
N PHE A 107 1.47 -12.07 9.18
CA PHE A 107 1.70 -12.22 7.75
C PHE A 107 2.78 -13.25 7.45
N PHE A 108 3.97 -13.12 8.04
CA PHE A 108 5.08 -14.04 7.79
C PHE A 108 4.79 -15.45 8.32
N SER A 109 4.16 -15.55 9.49
CA SER A 109 3.94 -16.82 10.17
C SER A 109 2.78 -17.62 9.61
N SER A 110 1.86 -16.98 8.90
CA SER A 110 0.70 -17.61 8.27
C SER A 110 1.07 -18.83 7.39
N ARG A 111 2.24 -18.84 6.76
CA ARG A 111 2.75 -19.97 5.95
C ARG A 111 2.94 -21.26 6.74
N PHE A 112 3.14 -21.16 8.06
CA PHE A 112 3.38 -22.31 8.94
C PHE A 112 2.09 -22.93 9.50
N ILE A 113 0.92 -22.37 9.19
CA ILE A 113 -0.36 -23.02 9.51
C ILE A 113 -0.45 -24.34 8.72
N PRO A 114 -0.62 -25.50 9.40
CA PRO A 114 -0.77 -26.79 8.74
C PRO A 114 -1.99 -26.81 7.83
N VAL A 115 -1.90 -27.52 6.69
CA VAL A 115 -2.89 -27.48 5.61
C VAL A 115 -4.27 -27.95 6.08
N GLU A 116 -4.31 -28.92 6.99
CA GLU A 116 -5.52 -29.48 7.60
C GLU A 116 -6.34 -28.47 8.42
N TYR A 117 -5.71 -27.38 8.90
CA TYR A 117 -6.39 -26.30 9.63
C TYR A 117 -6.77 -25.13 8.73
N ARG A 118 -6.37 -25.14 7.46
CA ARG A 118 -6.64 -24.03 6.55
C ARG A 118 -8.04 -24.15 5.94
N PRO A 119 -8.79 -23.03 5.83
CA PRO A 119 -10.08 -23.03 5.15
C PRO A 119 -9.97 -23.40 3.67
N SER A 120 -11.08 -23.79 3.05
CA SER A 120 -11.15 -24.00 1.61
C SER A 120 -10.95 -22.69 0.85
N ILE A 121 -10.18 -22.75 -0.24
CA ILE A 121 -9.89 -21.58 -1.08
C ILE A 121 -11.08 -21.29 -1.97
N SER A 122 -11.55 -20.04 -1.95
CA SER A 122 -12.57 -19.58 -2.88
C SER A 122 -11.96 -19.03 -4.16
N VAL A 123 -12.24 -19.71 -5.28
CA VAL A 123 -11.84 -19.27 -6.62
C VAL A 123 -12.95 -18.50 -7.35
N SER A 124 -14.19 -18.60 -6.88
CA SER A 124 -15.37 -18.05 -7.56
C SER A 124 -16.03 -16.87 -6.83
N LEU A 125 -15.77 -16.67 -5.53
CA LEU A 125 -16.45 -15.63 -4.75
C LEU A 125 -16.21 -14.23 -5.31
N LEU A 126 -14.95 -13.84 -5.54
CA LEU A 126 -14.63 -12.49 -6.00
C LEU A 126 -15.08 -12.23 -7.45
N PRO A 127 -14.84 -13.14 -8.43
CA PRO A 127 -15.40 -12.99 -9.77
C PRO A 127 -16.94 -12.89 -9.79
N ALA A 128 -17.62 -13.69 -8.96
CA ALA A 128 -19.07 -13.64 -8.86
C ALA A 128 -19.55 -12.31 -8.26
N LEU A 129 -18.90 -11.82 -7.20
CA LEU A 129 -19.23 -10.52 -6.60
C LEU A 129 -18.98 -9.36 -7.57
N GLU A 130 -17.89 -9.36 -8.34
CA GLU A 130 -17.68 -8.34 -9.38
C GLU A 130 -18.79 -8.35 -10.43
N SER A 131 -19.16 -9.55 -10.90
CA SER A 131 -20.20 -9.70 -11.91
C SER A 131 -21.56 -9.22 -11.39
N VAL A 132 -21.91 -9.53 -10.14
CA VAL A 132 -23.18 -9.13 -9.51
C VAL A 132 -23.22 -7.64 -9.19
N LEU A 133 -22.13 -7.07 -8.66
CA LEU A 133 -22.10 -5.68 -8.19
C LEU A 133 -21.86 -4.68 -9.32
N TYR A 134 -21.04 -5.04 -10.31
CA TYR A 134 -20.58 -4.12 -11.35
C TYR A 134 -21.05 -4.49 -12.76
N GLY A 135 -21.73 -5.64 -12.92
CA GLY A 135 -22.23 -6.10 -14.22
C GLY A 135 -21.17 -6.57 -15.20
N ALA A 136 -19.89 -6.61 -14.79
CA ALA A 136 -18.76 -7.05 -15.58
C ALA A 136 -17.58 -7.48 -14.69
N ASN A 137 -16.72 -8.36 -15.23
CA ASN A 137 -15.39 -8.61 -14.66
C ASN A 137 -14.46 -7.48 -15.11
N ILE A 138 -14.47 -6.37 -14.37
CA ILE A 138 -13.70 -5.15 -14.70
C ILE A 138 -12.21 -5.47 -14.77
N SER A 139 -11.76 -6.36 -13.90
CA SER A 139 -10.38 -6.80 -13.82
C SER A 139 -9.95 -7.51 -15.11
N ASP A 140 -10.78 -8.40 -15.65
CA ASP A 140 -10.53 -9.05 -16.94
C ASP A 140 -10.44 -8.03 -18.09
N ILE A 141 -11.36 -7.04 -18.14
CA ILE A 141 -11.33 -5.99 -19.17
C ILE A 141 -10.00 -5.22 -19.15
N LEU A 142 -9.53 -4.81 -17.97
CA LEU A 142 -8.28 -4.05 -17.82
C LEU A 142 -7.05 -4.87 -18.24
N THR A 143 -7.10 -6.18 -18.09
CA THR A 143 -5.96 -7.07 -18.38
C THR A 143 -5.79 -7.39 -19.87
N ARG A 144 -6.82 -7.11 -20.69
CA ARG A 144 -6.79 -7.29 -22.15
C ARG A 144 -6.00 -6.17 -22.86
N PHE A 145 -5.82 -5.02 -22.22
CA PHE A 145 -5.16 -3.85 -22.82
C PHE A 145 -3.83 -3.55 -22.15
N THR A 146 -2.81 -4.36 -22.44
CA THR A 146 -1.47 -4.20 -21.86
C THR A 146 -0.51 -3.50 -22.79
N HIS A 147 0.36 -2.66 -22.23
CA HIS A 147 1.39 -1.92 -22.97
C HIS A 147 2.62 -1.68 -22.08
N PRO A 148 3.87 -1.77 -22.59
CA PRO A 148 5.08 -1.57 -21.78
C PRO A 148 5.12 -0.25 -20.99
N ILE A 149 4.60 0.83 -21.58
CA ILE A 149 4.51 2.13 -20.88
C ILE A 149 3.53 2.04 -19.69
N LEU A 150 2.37 1.40 -19.88
CA LEU A 150 1.40 1.19 -18.81
C LEU A 150 1.95 0.23 -17.74
N ASP A 151 2.77 -0.75 -18.14
CA ASP A 151 3.48 -1.62 -17.21
C ASP A 151 4.38 -0.82 -16.28
N ILE A 152 5.19 0.11 -16.81
CA ILE A 152 6.04 0.99 -15.99
C ILE A 152 5.20 1.90 -15.08
N PHE A 153 4.11 2.48 -15.61
CA PHE A 153 3.21 3.33 -14.82
C PHE A 153 2.49 2.59 -13.71
N ALA A 154 2.11 1.32 -13.91
CA ALA A 154 1.53 0.48 -12.87
C ALA A 154 2.58 -0.03 -11.88
N TRP A 155 3.78 -0.33 -12.38
CA TRP A 155 4.89 -0.85 -11.58
C TRP A 155 5.44 0.15 -10.57
N LEU A 156 5.53 1.43 -10.89
CA LEU A 156 6.05 2.40 -9.92
C LEU A 156 5.21 2.45 -8.63
N PRO A 157 3.88 2.66 -8.66
CA PRO A 157 3.05 2.64 -7.46
C PRO A 157 2.98 1.24 -6.82
N TYR A 158 2.73 0.19 -7.63
CA TYR A 158 2.49 -1.16 -7.13
C TYR A 158 3.74 -1.98 -6.82
N GLY A 159 4.85 -1.77 -7.51
CA GLY A 159 6.08 -2.55 -7.37
C GLY A 159 7.11 -1.88 -6.45
N VAL A 160 7.02 -0.56 -6.25
CA VAL A 160 8.04 0.23 -5.52
C VAL A 160 7.41 1.07 -4.42
N LEU A 161 6.53 2.03 -4.76
CA LEU A 161 6.12 3.07 -3.81
C LEU A 161 5.34 2.51 -2.62
N HIS A 162 4.42 1.55 -2.83
CA HIS A 162 3.61 1.02 -1.74
C HIS A 162 4.42 0.36 -0.60
N PHE A 163 5.66 -0.08 -0.86
CA PHE A 163 6.55 -0.60 0.19
C PHE A 163 7.24 0.52 0.98
N THR A 164 7.45 1.67 0.35
CA THR A 164 8.27 2.77 0.89
C THR A 164 7.43 3.86 1.55
N LEU A 165 6.25 4.15 1.01
CA LEU A 165 5.39 5.24 1.47
C LEU A 165 4.90 5.11 2.92
N PRO A 166 4.62 3.92 3.48
CA PRO A 166 4.29 3.82 4.91
C PRO A 166 5.39 4.38 5.83
N PHE A 167 6.66 4.21 5.44
CA PHE A 167 7.80 4.78 6.16
C PHE A 167 7.91 6.29 5.96
N VAL A 168 7.64 6.78 4.74
CA VAL A 168 7.60 8.23 4.45
C VAL A 168 6.53 8.91 5.31
N VAL A 169 5.31 8.38 5.37
CA VAL A 169 4.25 8.89 6.25
C VAL A 169 4.72 8.91 7.71
N SER A 170 5.30 7.81 8.19
CA SER A 170 5.82 7.71 9.56
C SER A 170 6.87 8.79 9.87
N ILE A 171 7.83 8.99 8.97
CA ILE A 171 8.88 10.02 9.11
C ILE A 171 8.28 11.42 9.12
N PHE A 172 7.36 11.73 8.19
CA PHE A 172 6.74 13.05 8.13
C PHE A 172 5.91 13.36 9.38
N LEU A 173 5.15 12.39 9.89
CA LEU A 173 4.41 12.55 11.14
C LEU A 173 5.36 12.77 12.31
N TRP A 174 6.46 12.01 12.40
CA TRP A 174 7.47 12.18 13.45
C TRP A 174 8.13 13.56 13.43
N LEU A 175 8.45 14.06 12.24
CA LEU A 175 9.12 15.35 12.05
C LEU A 175 8.20 16.54 12.32
N PHE A 176 6.98 16.52 11.77
CA PHE A 176 6.13 17.71 11.63
C PHE A 176 4.85 17.69 12.46
N ARG A 177 4.53 16.58 13.13
CA ARG A 177 3.31 16.45 13.94
C ARG A 177 3.63 16.03 15.39
N PRO A 178 2.68 16.22 16.33
CA PRO A 178 2.81 15.70 17.69
C PRO A 178 2.99 14.17 17.69
N LYS A 179 3.64 13.62 18.72
CA LYS A 179 3.91 12.16 18.81
C LYS A 179 2.63 11.33 18.75
N GLU A 180 1.51 11.89 19.21
CA GLU A 180 0.18 11.31 19.18
C GLU A 180 -0.27 10.97 17.75
N ALA A 181 0.14 11.77 16.75
CA ALA A 181 -0.15 11.51 15.35
C ALA A 181 0.58 10.27 14.82
N LEU A 182 1.85 10.09 15.20
CA LEU A 182 2.60 8.87 14.87
C LEU A 182 2.02 7.64 15.59
N HIS A 183 1.60 7.79 16.85
CA HIS A 183 0.93 6.71 17.59
C HIS A 183 -0.44 6.36 16.99
N PHE A 184 -1.16 7.35 16.46
CA PHE A 184 -2.40 7.11 15.73
C PHE A 184 -2.13 6.37 14.42
N TRP A 185 -1.12 6.78 13.65
CA TRP A 185 -0.67 6.09 12.44
C TRP A 185 -0.33 4.63 12.71
N ALA A 186 0.55 4.36 13.68
CA ALA A 186 0.97 3.00 13.99
C ALA A 186 -0.20 2.10 14.41
N ARG A 187 -1.16 2.63 15.17
CA ARG A 187 -2.38 1.91 15.56
C ARG A 187 -3.29 1.66 14.36
N ALA A 188 -3.68 2.69 13.63
CA ALA A 188 -4.64 2.57 12.53
C ALA A 188 -4.07 1.73 11.39
N PHE A 189 -2.83 1.98 10.97
CA PHE A 189 -2.15 1.19 9.94
C PHE A 189 -1.91 -0.25 10.38
N GLY A 190 -1.43 -0.46 11.61
CA GLY A 190 -1.15 -1.80 12.14
C GLY A 190 -2.39 -2.66 12.31
N TYR A 191 -3.45 -2.14 12.93
CA TYR A 191 -4.69 -2.91 13.10
C TYR A 191 -5.44 -3.13 11.79
N MET A 192 -5.47 -2.15 10.88
CA MET A 192 -6.04 -2.34 9.54
C MET A 192 -5.37 -3.52 8.82
N ASN A 193 -4.04 -3.53 8.80
CA ASN A 193 -3.28 -4.59 8.15
C ASN A 193 -3.42 -5.94 8.89
N LEU A 194 -3.43 -5.93 10.22
CA LEU A 194 -3.64 -7.15 11.01
C LEU A 194 -5.01 -7.76 10.73
N ILE A 195 -6.07 -6.95 10.75
CA ILE A 195 -7.44 -7.38 10.43
C ILE A 195 -7.49 -7.92 8.99
N GLY A 196 -6.87 -7.23 8.03
CA GLY A 196 -6.86 -7.69 6.64
C GLY A 196 -6.14 -9.02 6.47
N VAL A 197 -4.96 -9.23 7.08
CA VAL A 197 -4.26 -10.52 7.03
C VAL A 197 -5.06 -11.63 7.71
N LEU A 198 -5.65 -11.37 8.87
CA LEU A 198 -6.50 -12.36 9.54
C LEU A 198 -7.73 -12.71 8.69
N ALA A 199 -8.34 -11.72 8.04
CA ALA A 199 -9.43 -11.96 7.10
C ALA A 199 -8.98 -12.82 5.90
N GLN A 200 -7.81 -12.53 5.31
CA GLN A 200 -7.24 -13.32 4.21
C GLN A 200 -6.94 -14.77 4.60
N ILE A 201 -6.55 -15.01 5.85
CA ILE A 201 -6.32 -16.38 6.37
C ILE A 201 -7.65 -17.12 6.58
N MET A 202 -8.67 -16.43 7.09
CA MET A 202 -9.98 -17.01 7.39
C MET A 202 -10.88 -17.16 6.15
N LEU A 203 -10.71 -16.29 5.16
CA LEU A 203 -11.44 -16.25 3.89
C LEU A 203 -10.43 -16.19 2.73
N PRO A 204 -9.73 -17.30 2.44
CA PRO A 204 -8.78 -17.34 1.34
C PRO A 204 -9.53 -17.21 0.00
N CYS A 205 -9.18 -16.17 -0.76
CA CYS A 205 -9.73 -15.89 -2.08
C CYS A 205 -8.63 -15.79 -3.13
N ALA A 206 -8.83 -16.43 -4.27
CA ALA A 206 -7.93 -16.32 -5.41
C ALA A 206 -8.02 -14.94 -6.05
N ALA A 207 -6.88 -14.44 -6.51
CA ALA A 207 -6.75 -13.20 -7.28
C ALA A 207 -6.90 -13.45 -8.80
N PRO A 208 -7.06 -12.41 -9.63
CA PRO A 208 -7.30 -12.56 -11.07
C PRO A 208 -6.24 -13.36 -11.81
N TRP A 209 -4.96 -13.30 -11.40
CA TRP A 209 -3.90 -14.10 -12.02
C TRP A 209 -4.19 -15.61 -11.97
N TYR A 210 -4.89 -16.09 -10.94
CA TYR A 210 -5.23 -17.51 -10.82
C TYR A 210 -6.31 -17.89 -11.84
N GLU A 211 -7.37 -17.09 -11.94
CA GLU A 211 -8.44 -17.30 -12.93
C GLU A 211 -7.88 -17.28 -14.36
N LEU A 212 -6.93 -16.40 -14.66
CA LEU A 212 -6.31 -16.33 -15.99
C LEU A 212 -5.47 -17.56 -16.36
N ILE A 213 -4.89 -18.25 -15.37
CA ILE A 213 -4.01 -19.41 -15.61
C ILE A 213 -4.80 -20.73 -15.52
N TYR A 214 -5.70 -20.84 -14.54
CA TYR A 214 -6.35 -22.08 -14.15
C TYR A 214 -7.88 -22.04 -14.36
N GLY A 215 -8.46 -20.89 -14.69
CA GLY A 215 -9.90 -20.69 -14.67
C GLY A 215 -10.46 -20.83 -13.25
N LEU A 216 -11.68 -21.37 -13.15
CA LEU A 216 -12.35 -21.61 -11.87
C LEU A 216 -12.07 -23.01 -11.30
N THR A 217 -11.00 -23.68 -11.72
CA THR A 217 -10.65 -24.99 -11.18
C THR A 217 -10.31 -24.88 -9.68
N PRO A 218 -10.82 -25.78 -8.82
CA PRO A 218 -10.55 -25.75 -7.39
C PRO A 218 -9.06 -25.65 -7.07
N ALA A 219 -8.69 -24.67 -6.24
CA ALA A 219 -7.32 -24.44 -5.83
C ALA A 219 -6.92 -25.32 -4.64
N THR A 220 -5.62 -25.59 -4.51
CA THR A 220 -5.03 -26.25 -3.35
C THR A 220 -3.88 -25.42 -2.79
N TYR A 221 -3.52 -25.64 -1.53
CA TYR A 221 -2.38 -24.97 -0.89
C TYR A 221 -1.01 -25.39 -1.43
N ALA A 222 -0.96 -26.32 -2.40
CA ALA A 222 0.26 -26.66 -3.13
C ALA A 222 0.58 -25.63 -4.24
N VAL A 223 -0.41 -24.83 -4.66
CA VAL A 223 -0.22 -23.80 -5.68
C VAL A 223 0.65 -22.66 -5.12
N ARG A 224 1.72 -22.33 -5.83
CA ARG A 224 2.60 -21.21 -5.49
C ARG A 224 2.02 -19.90 -6.01
N GLY A 225 2.39 -18.78 -5.37
CA GLY A 225 1.99 -17.45 -5.82
C GLY A 225 2.56 -17.10 -7.18
N SER A 226 1.82 -16.31 -7.95
CA SER A 226 2.23 -15.81 -9.26
C SER A 226 2.50 -14.30 -9.21
N ALA A 227 3.50 -13.85 -9.98
CA ALA A 227 3.77 -12.44 -10.20
C ALA A 227 2.72 -11.77 -11.10
N GLY A 228 1.79 -12.52 -11.70
CA GLY A 228 0.73 -11.97 -12.53
C GLY A 228 1.27 -11.05 -13.63
N GLY A 229 0.75 -9.82 -13.70
CA GLY A 229 1.19 -8.83 -14.67
C GLY A 229 2.62 -8.33 -14.47
N LEU A 230 3.19 -8.46 -13.26
CA LEU A 230 4.59 -8.08 -12.99
C LEU A 230 5.60 -8.96 -13.71
N MET A 231 5.19 -10.12 -14.23
CA MET A 231 6.04 -10.92 -15.12
C MET A 231 6.48 -10.13 -16.36
N ARG A 232 5.68 -9.13 -16.79
CA ARG A 232 6.07 -8.23 -17.89
C ARG A 232 7.19 -7.28 -17.49
N ILE A 233 7.24 -6.86 -16.23
CA ILE A 233 8.34 -6.04 -15.69
C ILE A 233 9.63 -6.86 -15.61
N ASP A 234 9.54 -8.09 -15.12
CA ASP A 234 10.66 -9.04 -15.12
C ASP A 234 11.21 -9.21 -16.55
N ALA A 235 10.34 -9.41 -17.55
CA ALA A 235 10.73 -9.52 -18.96
C ALA A 235 11.35 -8.23 -19.53
N LEU A 236 10.81 -7.05 -19.19
CA LEU A 236 11.35 -5.76 -19.64
C LEU A 236 12.76 -5.49 -19.14
N PHE A 237 13.09 -5.94 -17.93
CA PHE A 237 14.41 -5.76 -17.33
C PHE A 237 15.32 -6.98 -17.44
N GLY A 238 14.87 -8.07 -18.07
CA GLY A 238 15.63 -9.32 -18.14
C GLY A 238 15.91 -9.93 -16.76
N SER A 239 14.99 -9.78 -15.81
CA SER A 239 15.12 -10.26 -14.43
C SER A 239 14.06 -11.32 -14.09
N GLN A 240 14.14 -11.89 -12.89
CA GLN A 240 13.14 -12.83 -12.34
C GLN A 240 12.76 -12.45 -10.91
N GLY A 241 12.88 -11.16 -10.57
CA GLY A 241 12.73 -10.68 -9.20
C GLY A 241 11.32 -10.91 -8.68
N TYR A 242 10.31 -10.48 -9.45
CA TYR A 242 8.93 -10.60 -9.02
C TYR A 242 8.44 -12.06 -9.03
N GLN A 243 8.81 -12.85 -10.04
CA GLN A 243 8.47 -14.27 -10.06
C GLN A 243 8.95 -15.00 -8.80
N LYS A 244 10.21 -14.80 -8.38
CA LYS A 244 10.77 -15.44 -7.19
C LYS A 244 10.09 -14.96 -5.90
N THR A 245 9.83 -13.66 -5.78
CA THR A 245 9.21 -13.08 -4.60
C THR A 245 7.77 -13.55 -4.44
N PHE A 246 6.95 -13.53 -5.49
CA PHE A 246 5.55 -13.96 -5.42
C PHE A 246 5.41 -15.47 -5.25
N ALA A 247 6.29 -16.28 -5.84
CA ALA A 247 6.33 -17.73 -5.60
C ALA A 247 6.63 -18.10 -4.13
N SER A 248 7.14 -17.15 -3.35
CA SER A 248 7.47 -17.28 -1.93
C SER A 248 6.51 -16.52 -1.01
N SER A 249 5.38 -16.03 -1.55
CA SER A 249 4.38 -15.30 -0.76
C SER A 249 3.82 -16.17 0.38
N PRO A 250 3.72 -15.65 1.62
CA PRO A 250 3.13 -16.40 2.73
C PRO A 250 1.62 -16.63 2.57
N VAL A 251 0.94 -15.70 1.91
CA VAL A 251 -0.50 -15.67 1.73
C VAL A 251 -0.81 -15.61 0.24
N VAL A 252 -0.80 -16.77 -0.42
CA VAL A 252 -1.02 -16.88 -1.88
C VAL A 252 -2.44 -16.50 -2.27
N PHE A 253 -3.43 -16.96 -1.50
CA PHE A 253 -4.86 -16.74 -1.75
C PHE A 253 -5.43 -15.63 -0.84
N GLY A 254 -4.68 -14.53 -0.69
CA GLY A 254 -5.04 -13.41 0.16
C GLY A 254 -5.65 -12.23 -0.58
N ALA A 255 -6.47 -12.45 -1.61
CA ALA A 255 -6.98 -11.35 -2.42
C ALA A 255 -7.91 -10.40 -1.64
N PHE A 256 -8.79 -10.94 -0.79
CA PHE A 256 -9.79 -10.15 -0.06
C PHE A 256 -9.49 -10.03 1.45
N PRO A 257 -9.56 -8.81 2.02
CA PRO A 257 -9.60 -7.51 1.34
C PRO A 257 -8.23 -7.15 0.75
N SER A 258 -8.19 -6.22 -0.21
CA SER A 258 -6.93 -5.73 -0.77
C SER A 258 -6.17 -4.85 0.23
N LEU A 259 -5.07 -5.37 0.79
CA LEU A 259 -4.19 -4.58 1.65
C LEU A 259 -3.41 -3.51 0.88
N HIS A 260 -3.17 -3.69 -0.43
CA HIS A 260 -2.59 -2.64 -1.26
C HIS A 260 -3.52 -1.42 -1.32
N ALA A 261 -4.80 -1.64 -1.62
CA ALA A 261 -5.80 -0.58 -1.62
C ALA A 261 -5.98 0.03 -0.23
N GLY A 262 -6.02 -0.80 0.82
CA GLY A 262 -6.11 -0.34 2.20
C GLY A 262 -4.94 0.58 2.59
N ASN A 263 -3.70 0.19 2.26
CA ASN A 263 -2.51 0.97 2.54
C ASN A 263 -2.51 2.32 1.80
N ALA A 264 -2.83 2.34 0.49
CA ALA A 264 -2.96 3.61 -0.22
C ALA A 264 -4.08 4.51 0.33
N THR A 265 -5.22 3.92 0.70
CA THR A 265 -6.34 4.68 1.28
C THR A 265 -5.95 5.32 2.59
N ILE A 266 -5.36 4.55 3.51
CA ILE A 266 -4.99 5.08 4.83
C ILE A 266 -3.87 6.11 4.71
N GLU A 267 -2.90 5.90 3.82
CA GLU A 267 -1.90 6.92 3.48
C GLU A 267 -2.57 8.21 2.97
N ALA A 268 -3.51 8.11 2.03
CA ALA A 268 -4.23 9.26 1.49
C ALA A 268 -5.05 10.00 2.56
N LEU A 269 -5.69 9.27 3.49
CA LEU A 269 -6.41 9.86 4.62
C LEU A 269 -5.45 10.60 5.56
N PHE A 270 -4.31 10.02 5.91
CA PHE A 270 -3.31 10.67 6.77
C PHE A 270 -2.69 11.90 6.09
N TRP A 271 -2.34 11.82 4.81
CA TRP A 271 -1.88 12.99 4.06
C TRP A 271 -2.95 14.08 4.02
N SER A 272 -4.20 13.73 3.73
CA SER A 272 -5.31 14.69 3.69
C SER A 272 -5.55 15.37 5.03
N HIS A 273 -5.45 14.60 6.12
CA HIS A 273 -5.76 15.07 7.47
C HIS A 273 -4.62 15.90 8.08
N PHE A 274 -3.39 15.43 7.97
CA PHE A 274 -2.23 16.08 8.58
C PHE A 274 -1.54 17.06 7.64
N PHE A 275 -1.67 16.95 6.33
CA PHE A 275 -0.99 17.78 5.33
C PHE A 275 -1.94 18.10 4.16
N PRO A 276 -3.01 18.89 4.38
CA PRO A 276 -4.10 19.06 3.42
C PRO A 276 -3.68 19.57 2.04
N HIS A 277 -2.54 20.27 1.95
CA HIS A 277 -1.94 20.70 0.68
C HIS A 277 -1.46 19.53 -0.22
N LEU A 278 -1.25 18.34 0.35
CA LEU A 278 -0.86 17.11 -0.38
C LEU A 278 -2.07 16.20 -0.69
N ARG A 279 -3.29 16.57 -0.28
CA ARG A 279 -4.50 15.76 -0.43
C ARG A 279 -4.67 15.26 -1.87
N THR A 280 -4.61 16.15 -2.85
CA THR A 280 -4.84 15.80 -4.26
C THR A 280 -3.81 14.80 -4.76
N VAL A 281 -2.54 15.00 -4.44
CA VAL A 281 -1.45 14.10 -4.84
C VAL A 281 -1.62 12.72 -4.20
N ALA A 282 -2.00 12.69 -2.92
CA ALA A 282 -2.17 11.44 -2.19
C ALA A 282 -3.36 10.61 -2.71
N TRP A 283 -4.49 11.24 -3.03
CA TRP A 283 -5.63 10.56 -3.65
C TRP A 283 -5.40 10.19 -5.11
N ALA A 284 -4.63 10.99 -5.85
CA ALA A 284 -4.18 10.62 -7.20
C ALA A 284 -3.33 9.35 -7.16
N TYR A 285 -2.36 9.26 -6.23
CA TYR A 285 -1.58 8.05 -6.00
C TYR A 285 -2.47 6.85 -5.66
N ALA A 286 -3.42 7.01 -4.73
CA ALA A 286 -4.32 5.92 -4.35
C ALA A 286 -5.15 5.42 -5.55
N GLY A 287 -5.72 6.32 -6.34
CA GLY A 287 -6.46 5.97 -7.55
C GLY A 287 -5.61 5.22 -8.58
N VAL A 288 -4.38 5.68 -8.82
CA VAL A 288 -3.44 4.98 -9.73
C VAL A 288 -3.04 3.61 -9.16
N LEU A 289 -2.84 3.49 -7.84
CA LEU A 289 -2.55 2.19 -7.22
C LEU A 289 -3.71 1.20 -7.39
N TYR A 290 -4.97 1.64 -7.21
CA TYR A 290 -6.13 0.77 -7.40
C TYR A 290 -6.22 0.25 -8.83
N TRP A 291 -5.99 1.14 -9.80
CA TRP A 291 -5.90 0.71 -11.20
C TRP A 291 -4.73 -0.26 -11.41
N ALA A 292 -3.55 0.02 -10.84
CA ALA A 292 -2.36 -0.81 -10.99
C ALA A 292 -2.55 -2.23 -10.44
N THR A 293 -3.23 -2.40 -9.30
CA THR A 293 -3.48 -3.72 -8.71
C THR A 293 -4.36 -4.60 -9.62
N MET A 294 -5.36 -4.00 -10.27
CA MET A 294 -6.22 -4.70 -11.24
C MET A 294 -5.49 -4.95 -12.57
N TYR A 295 -4.81 -3.93 -13.11
CA TYR A 295 -4.03 -4.01 -14.35
C TYR A 295 -2.91 -5.06 -14.28
N LEU A 296 -2.30 -5.24 -13.10
CA LEU A 296 -1.28 -6.25 -12.84
C LEU A 296 -1.87 -7.58 -12.35
N THR A 297 -3.19 -7.80 -12.45
CA THR A 297 -3.90 -9.06 -12.14
C THR A 297 -3.82 -9.53 -10.68
N HIS A 298 -3.57 -8.63 -9.73
CA HIS A 298 -3.44 -9.00 -8.32
C HIS A 298 -4.73 -8.85 -7.52
N HIS A 299 -5.69 -8.07 -8.00
CA HIS A 299 -6.89 -7.75 -7.25
C HIS A 299 -8.11 -7.53 -8.15
N TYR A 300 -9.28 -7.88 -7.61
CA TYR A 300 -10.57 -7.50 -8.16
C TYR A 300 -11.02 -6.15 -7.60
N LEU A 301 -11.86 -5.40 -8.31
CA LEU A 301 -12.40 -4.13 -7.83
C LEU A 301 -13.13 -4.29 -6.49
N VAL A 302 -13.86 -5.39 -6.30
CA VAL A 302 -14.60 -5.64 -5.05
C VAL A 302 -13.67 -5.73 -3.84
N ASP A 303 -12.49 -6.35 -4.00
CA ASP A 303 -11.53 -6.48 -2.91
C ASP A 303 -10.72 -5.19 -2.69
N VAL A 304 -10.50 -4.38 -3.74
CA VAL A 304 -9.99 -3.01 -3.66
C VAL A 304 -10.93 -2.13 -2.83
N VAL A 305 -12.23 -2.17 -3.12
CA VAL A 305 -13.25 -1.45 -2.35
C VAL A 305 -13.29 -1.94 -0.91
N GLY A 306 -13.24 -3.26 -0.68
CA GLY A 306 -13.16 -3.84 0.66
C GLY A 306 -11.96 -3.32 1.47
N GLY A 307 -10.78 -3.23 0.85
CA GLY A 307 -9.58 -2.64 1.43
C GLY A 307 -9.74 -1.17 1.79
N ALA A 308 -10.30 -0.37 0.88
CA ALA A 308 -10.54 1.06 1.11
C ALA A 308 -11.57 1.31 2.23
N CYS A 309 -12.62 0.49 2.31
CA CYS A 309 -13.59 0.53 3.40
C CYS A 309 -12.94 0.19 4.74
N LEU A 310 -12.10 -0.86 4.80
CA LEU A 310 -11.38 -1.26 6.01
C LEU A 310 -10.43 -0.15 6.49
N ALA A 311 -9.73 0.51 5.56
CA ALA A 311 -8.85 1.64 5.86
C ALA A 311 -9.62 2.84 6.41
N THR A 312 -10.73 3.20 5.77
CA THR A 312 -11.59 4.32 6.19
C THR A 312 -12.17 4.06 7.58
N ALA A 313 -12.69 2.86 7.83
CA ALA A 313 -13.19 2.45 9.13
C ALA A 313 -12.08 2.53 10.19
N SER A 314 -10.90 2.00 9.91
CA SER A 314 -9.76 2.02 10.82
C SER A 314 -9.32 3.46 11.14
N PHE A 315 -9.25 4.33 10.14
CA PHE A 315 -8.90 5.74 10.34
C PHE A 315 -9.86 6.42 11.33
N TYR A 316 -11.17 6.35 11.09
CA TYR A 316 -12.15 7.03 11.93
C TYR A 316 -12.34 6.38 13.30
N LEU A 317 -12.23 5.05 13.40
CA LEU A 317 -12.31 4.32 14.67
C LEU A 317 -11.18 4.73 15.62
N PHE A 318 -9.96 4.89 15.09
CA PHE A 318 -8.79 5.19 15.91
C PHE A 318 -8.45 6.69 15.99
N LEU A 319 -9.16 7.57 15.28
CA LEU A 319 -8.89 9.01 15.25
C LEU A 319 -9.13 9.67 16.62
N PRO A 320 -8.07 10.07 17.34
CA PRO A 320 -8.18 10.72 18.64
C PRO A 320 -8.88 12.07 18.50
N SER A 321 -9.68 12.45 19.50
CA SER A 321 -10.39 13.74 19.50
C SER A 321 -9.44 14.93 19.47
N GLU A 322 -8.26 14.80 20.08
CA GLU A 322 -7.23 15.84 20.16
C GLU A 322 -6.59 16.14 18.81
N LEU A 323 -6.71 15.22 17.84
CA LEU A 323 -6.16 15.37 16.49
C LEU A 323 -7.22 15.79 15.46
N ARG A 324 -8.43 16.18 15.87
CA ARG A 324 -9.50 16.59 14.95
C ARG A 324 -9.46 18.09 14.63
N GLY A 325 -10.06 18.46 13.49
CA GLY A 325 -10.23 19.86 13.08
C GLY A 325 -8.91 20.62 12.99
N ALA A 326 -8.90 21.85 13.51
CA ALA A 326 -7.71 22.72 13.51
C ALA A 326 -6.50 22.12 14.25
N ASN A 327 -6.70 21.12 15.11
CA ASN A 327 -5.60 20.49 15.85
C ASN A 327 -4.78 19.52 14.99
N ALA A 328 -5.35 19.02 13.88
CA ALA A 328 -4.69 18.07 12.98
C ALA A 328 -3.39 18.64 12.39
N THR A 329 -3.34 19.94 12.11
CA THR A 329 -2.21 20.59 11.44
C THR A 329 -1.25 21.28 12.40
N ARG A 330 -1.39 21.06 13.71
CA ARG A 330 -0.48 21.60 14.73
C ARG A 330 0.92 20.98 14.62
N GLY A 331 1.94 21.78 14.94
CA GLY A 331 3.33 21.33 14.97
C GLY A 331 3.69 20.53 16.24
N PRO A 332 4.88 19.91 16.27
CA PRO A 332 5.35 19.20 17.46
C PRO A 332 5.51 20.17 18.64
N GLY A 333 4.90 19.86 19.80
CA GLY A 333 4.96 20.68 21.02
C GLY A 333 3.69 21.43 21.39
N SER A 334 2.69 21.49 20.51
CA SER A 334 1.42 22.19 20.79
C SER A 334 0.42 21.42 21.68
N VAL A 335 0.68 20.13 21.96
CA VAL A 335 -0.22 19.26 22.76
C VAL A 335 0.09 19.33 24.26
N SER A 336 1.21 19.93 24.64
CA SER A 336 1.55 20.22 26.04
C SER A 336 1.13 21.64 26.41
N GLY A 337 -0.15 21.80 26.76
CA GLY A 337 -0.68 23.04 27.32
C GLY A 337 -1.06 24.09 26.29
N ARG A 338 -2.38 24.29 26.14
CA ARG A 338 -3.08 25.49 25.66
C ARG A 338 -2.17 26.58 25.06
N ALA A 339 -1.79 26.44 23.80
CA ALA A 339 -1.37 27.60 23.01
C ALA A 339 -2.64 28.36 22.62
N GLN A 340 -3.20 29.13 23.56
CA GLN A 340 -4.12 30.21 23.23
C GLN A 340 -3.44 31.03 22.15
N THR A 341 -4.14 31.26 21.04
CA THR A 341 -3.68 32.28 20.11
C THR A 341 -3.62 33.60 20.88
N LYS A 342 -2.66 34.47 20.55
CA LYS A 342 -2.48 35.77 21.24
C LYS A 342 -3.78 36.61 21.28
N HIS A 343 -4.76 36.28 20.44
CA HIS A 343 -6.08 36.90 20.37
C HIS A 343 -7.05 36.39 21.45
N GLU A 344 -6.96 35.13 21.88
CA GLU A 344 -7.78 34.55 22.96
C GLU A 344 -7.26 34.88 24.36
N LEU A 345 -5.99 35.27 24.50
CA LEU A 345 -5.38 35.62 25.80
C LEU A 345 -5.78 37.02 26.29
N TYR A 346 -6.22 37.90 25.38
CA TYR A 346 -6.52 39.30 25.68
C TYR A 346 -8.00 39.68 25.44
N ASP A 347 -8.88 38.71 25.16
CA ASP A 347 -10.31 38.91 24.90
C ASP A 347 -10.56 40.09 23.94
N LEU A 348 -9.71 40.22 22.91
CA LEU A 348 -9.81 41.29 21.94
C LEU A 348 -10.88 40.90 20.92
N GLU A 349 -12.06 41.49 21.06
CA GLU A 349 -13.10 41.46 20.02
C GLU A 349 -12.46 41.86 18.69
N VAL A 350 -12.65 41.02 17.65
CA VAL A 350 -12.28 41.37 16.29
C VAL A 350 -13.17 42.55 15.90
N PRO A 351 -12.63 43.77 15.66
CA PRO A 351 -13.49 44.89 15.35
C PRO A 351 -14.13 44.62 13.99
N VAL A 352 -15.45 44.52 13.96
CA VAL A 352 -16.24 44.60 12.74
C VAL A 352 -15.87 45.91 12.07
N ARG A 353 -15.22 45.84 10.90
CA ARG A 353 -14.86 47.03 10.11
C ARG A 353 -16.15 47.71 9.64
N ARG A 354 -16.67 48.65 10.44
CA ARG A 354 -17.58 49.70 9.97
C ARG A 354 -16.73 50.82 9.37
N SER A 355 -16.99 51.07 8.09
CA SER A 355 -16.40 52.16 7.32
C SER A 355 -16.80 53.52 7.89
N THR A 356 -15.83 54.34 8.30
CA THR A 356 -15.86 55.80 8.16
C THR A 356 -14.47 56.41 8.27
N ARG A 357 -14.15 57.32 7.33
CA ARG A 357 -12.94 58.13 7.26
C ARG A 357 -12.93 59.20 8.37
N VAL A 358 -11.74 59.59 8.85
CA VAL A 358 -11.15 60.95 8.81
C VAL A 358 -10.02 61.12 9.86
N PHE A 359 -8.84 61.52 9.34
CA PHE A 359 -7.67 62.25 9.87
C PHE A 359 -7.28 62.29 11.36
N GLY A 360 -5.98 62.03 11.62
CA GLY A 360 -5.24 62.56 12.78
C GLY A 360 -3.84 61.95 12.96
N HIS A 361 -2.79 62.76 12.79
CA HIS A 361 -1.37 62.42 12.95
C HIS A 361 -0.96 61.98 14.38
N SER A 362 -0.04 61.01 14.51
CA SER A 362 1.30 61.22 15.11
C SER A 362 2.10 59.92 15.40
N ARG A 363 3.37 59.97 14.94
CA ARG A 363 4.63 59.31 15.36
C ARG A 363 4.62 58.20 16.42
N GLY A 364 5.34 57.10 16.13
CA GLY A 364 5.95 56.26 17.18
C GLY A 364 6.46 54.87 16.76
N LEU A 365 7.75 54.80 16.39
CA LEU A 365 8.72 53.70 16.49
C LEU A 365 8.32 52.19 16.53
N SER A 366 9.08 51.46 15.68
CA SER A 366 9.73 50.15 15.92
C SER A 366 8.97 48.86 15.60
N GLY A 367 9.68 47.93 14.95
CA GLY A 367 9.32 46.51 14.90
C GLY A 367 8.93 45.96 13.53
N LYS A 368 9.83 46.02 12.55
CA LYS A 368 9.66 45.38 11.23
C LYS A 368 9.73 43.86 11.36
N LEU A 369 8.58 43.19 11.57
CA LEU A 369 8.44 41.75 11.39
C LEU A 369 7.82 41.49 10.00
N LEU A 370 8.66 40.99 9.09
CA LEU A 370 8.28 40.54 7.75
C LEU A 370 7.29 39.38 7.83
N ARG A 371 6.04 39.59 7.41
CA ARG A 371 5.22 38.57 6.76
C ARG A 371 5.39 38.74 5.26
N LEU A 372 5.79 37.67 4.59
CA LEU A 372 5.92 37.58 3.15
C LEU A 372 4.68 36.83 2.66
N ASP A 373 3.60 37.55 2.41
CA ASP A 373 2.49 37.06 1.59
C ASP A 373 2.92 37.22 0.13
N ALA A 374 2.77 36.15 -0.64
CA ALA A 374 3.03 36.10 -2.06
C ALA A 374 1.70 35.80 -2.75
N ASP A 375 0.96 36.86 -3.05
CA ASP A 375 -0.06 36.88 -4.09
C ASP A 375 0.25 38.10 -4.95
N ALA A 376 0.48 37.86 -6.24
CA ALA A 376 0.62 38.90 -7.26
C ALA A 376 -0.43 38.65 -8.33
N ASP A 377 -1.30 39.65 -8.46
CA ASP A 377 -2.37 39.81 -9.42
C ASP A 377 -1.88 39.97 -10.87
N THR A 378 -2.79 39.76 -11.82
CA THR A 378 -3.06 40.62 -13.00
C THR A 378 -4.27 40.01 -13.73
N ASP A 379 -5.46 40.60 -13.60
CA ASP A 379 -6.03 41.77 -14.30
C ASP A 379 -6.76 41.41 -15.60
N GLY A 380 -8.04 41.78 -15.66
CA GLY A 380 -8.93 41.64 -16.81
C GLY A 380 -10.33 42.18 -16.49
N ASP A 381 -10.47 43.50 -16.55
CA ASP A 381 -11.73 44.27 -16.47
C ASP A 381 -12.74 43.85 -17.55
N SER A 382 -14.02 43.82 -17.19
CA SER A 382 -15.09 44.47 -17.99
C SER A 382 -16.40 44.55 -17.19
N ASP A 383 -16.95 45.76 -17.15
CA ASP A 383 -18.19 46.20 -16.50
C ASP A 383 -19.48 45.51 -16.97
N GLY A 384 -20.48 45.48 -16.09
CA GLY A 384 -21.88 45.17 -16.44
C GLY A 384 -22.80 45.19 -15.22
N ALA A 385 -23.48 46.32 -15.00
CA ALA A 385 -24.31 46.59 -13.84
C ALA A 385 -25.72 45.96 -13.90
N SER A 386 -26.24 45.69 -12.70
CA SER A 386 -27.60 45.96 -12.22
C SER A 386 -28.59 44.81 -11.97
N SER A 387 -29.03 44.80 -10.71
CA SER A 387 -30.38 44.59 -10.17
C SER A 387 -31.02 43.20 -10.16
N GLY A 388 -31.44 42.82 -8.95
CA GLY A 388 -32.86 42.51 -8.74
C GLY A 388 -33.22 41.06 -8.46
N ALA A 389 -33.21 40.72 -7.17
CA ALA A 389 -34.27 40.02 -6.46
C ALA A 389 -34.60 38.53 -6.77
N GLU A 390 -34.99 37.88 -5.68
CA GLU A 390 -35.87 36.69 -5.55
C GLU A 390 -35.24 35.28 -5.62
N GLU A 391 -35.10 34.77 -4.40
CA GLU A 391 -35.11 33.38 -3.96
C GLU A 391 -36.41 32.68 -4.37
N GLN A 392 -36.33 31.51 -5.03
CA GLN A 392 -37.45 30.55 -5.08
C GLN A 392 -36.95 29.13 -5.40
N ASP A 393 -37.10 28.27 -4.40
CA ASP A 393 -37.07 26.80 -4.48
C ASP A 393 -38.19 26.27 -5.37
N ILE A 394 -37.89 25.31 -6.25
CA ILE A 394 -38.93 24.44 -6.81
C ILE A 394 -38.40 23.01 -7.01
N ALA A 395 -38.97 22.11 -6.22
CA ALA A 395 -38.82 20.66 -6.31
C ALA A 395 -39.44 20.10 -7.60
N PHE A 396 -38.74 19.18 -8.28
CA PHE A 396 -39.27 18.47 -9.44
C PHE A 396 -39.96 17.16 -9.01
N ARG A 397 -41.26 17.07 -9.35
CA ARG A 397 -42.19 15.97 -9.03
C ARG A 397 -42.46 15.18 -10.31
N SER A 398 -42.39 13.84 -10.23
CA SER A 398 -42.61 12.92 -11.36
C SER A 398 -44.05 12.99 -11.92
N PRO A 399 -44.25 12.89 -13.25
CA PRO A 399 -45.60 12.78 -13.84
C PRO A 399 -46.16 11.35 -13.79
N LYS A 400 -47.48 11.26 -13.56
CA LYS A 400 -48.31 10.05 -13.79
C LYS A 400 -48.93 10.11 -15.21
N PRO A 401 -49.37 8.96 -15.78
CA PRO A 401 -49.57 8.77 -17.21
C PRO A 401 -51.02 9.01 -17.66
N ASP A 402 -51.19 9.45 -18.91
CA ASP A 402 -52.46 9.38 -19.64
C ASP A 402 -52.45 8.24 -20.67
N PRO A 403 -53.63 7.67 -21.01
CA PRO A 403 -53.77 6.33 -21.55
C PRO A 403 -54.17 6.38 -23.03
N GLU A 404 -53.20 6.35 -23.94
CA GLU A 404 -53.44 6.04 -25.35
C GLU A 404 -52.09 5.85 -26.08
N THR A 405 -51.54 4.62 -26.02
CA THR A 405 -50.55 4.14 -27.01
C THR A 405 -50.36 2.62 -26.90
N PRO A 406 -50.19 1.89 -28.01
CA PRO A 406 -50.28 0.43 -28.03
C PRO A 406 -49.00 -0.24 -27.49
N VAL A 407 -49.20 -1.31 -26.73
CA VAL A 407 -48.16 -2.16 -26.13
C VAL A 407 -47.62 -3.18 -27.14
N PRO A 408 -46.30 -3.36 -27.31
CA PRO A 408 -45.75 -4.57 -27.92
C PRO A 408 -45.37 -5.61 -26.85
N GLN A 409 -45.72 -6.86 -27.15
CA GLN A 409 -45.65 -8.04 -26.30
C GLN A 409 -44.22 -8.58 -26.09
N SER A 410 -44.04 -9.23 -24.94
CA SER A 410 -42.95 -10.10 -24.53
C SER A 410 -42.56 -11.19 -25.54
N ALA A 411 -41.26 -11.44 -25.75
CA ALA A 411 -40.71 -12.75 -26.14
C ALA A 411 -39.18 -12.88 -25.93
N VAL A 412 -38.80 -13.83 -25.06
CA VAL A 412 -37.73 -14.86 -25.14
C VAL A 412 -36.38 -14.53 -25.83
N PRO A 413 -35.20 -14.81 -25.21
CA PRO A 413 -33.93 -14.76 -25.91
C PRO A 413 -33.71 -16.00 -26.80
N LEU A 414 -33.64 -15.78 -28.11
CA LEU A 414 -33.23 -16.79 -29.10
C LEU A 414 -31.71 -17.02 -29.02
N VAL A 415 -31.32 -18.25 -28.69
CA VAL A 415 -29.99 -18.80 -28.96
C VAL A 415 -29.88 -19.03 -30.48
N GLY A 416 -28.97 -18.32 -31.14
CA GLY A 416 -28.58 -18.53 -32.54
C GLY A 416 -27.06 -18.72 -32.67
N PRO A 417 -26.58 -19.52 -33.64
CA PRO A 417 -25.21 -20.01 -33.67
C PRO A 417 -24.19 -18.92 -34.07
N VAL A 418 -23.04 -18.96 -33.41
CA VAL A 418 -21.88 -18.08 -33.58
C VAL A 418 -21.35 -18.11 -35.03
N PRO A 419 -21.20 -16.97 -35.73
CA PRO A 419 -20.48 -16.94 -36.99
C PRO A 419 -18.96 -17.01 -36.75
N LYS A 420 -18.28 -17.89 -37.51
CA LYS A 420 -16.81 -18.02 -37.51
C LYS A 420 -16.15 -16.68 -37.85
N ALA A 421 -15.47 -16.09 -36.88
CA ALA A 421 -14.68 -14.87 -37.09
C ALA A 421 -13.42 -15.16 -37.92
N LYS A 422 -13.24 -14.38 -38.99
CA LYS A 422 -12.00 -14.29 -39.77
C LYS A 422 -10.87 -13.72 -38.90
N ARG A 423 -9.66 -14.30 -39.02
CA ARG A 423 -8.43 -13.83 -38.36
C ARG A 423 -8.12 -12.38 -38.76
N PRO A 424 -7.87 -11.45 -37.82
CA PRO A 424 -7.19 -10.21 -38.14
C PRO A 424 -5.67 -10.44 -38.13
N THR A 425 -5.03 -9.85 -39.12
CA THR A 425 -3.59 -9.82 -39.35
C THR A 425 -2.88 -8.92 -38.35
N GLY A 426 -1.85 -9.47 -37.69
CA GLY A 426 -0.63 -8.77 -37.27
C GLY A 426 -0.76 -7.54 -36.36
N HIS A 427 -0.91 -7.77 -35.05
CA HIS A 427 -0.44 -6.82 -34.03
C HIS A 427 0.69 -7.49 -33.22
N LYS A 428 1.76 -6.73 -32.98
CA LYS A 428 2.97 -7.17 -32.26
C LYS A 428 2.56 -7.79 -30.91
N HIS A 429 2.97 -9.04 -30.69
CA HIS A 429 2.67 -9.80 -29.47
C HIS A 429 3.22 -9.09 -28.23
N THR A 430 2.37 -8.46 -27.41
CA THR A 430 2.61 -8.42 -25.97
C THR A 430 2.33 -9.82 -25.45
N ALA A 431 3.30 -10.43 -24.77
CA ALA A 431 3.17 -11.80 -24.27
C ALA A 431 2.06 -11.84 -23.20
N SER A 432 1.04 -12.67 -23.44
CA SER A 432 0.02 -12.97 -22.43
C SER A 432 0.69 -13.58 -21.19
N ILE A 433 0.20 -13.28 -19.98
CA ILE A 433 0.72 -13.85 -18.73
C ILE A 433 0.78 -15.38 -18.82
N ALA A 434 -0.26 -16.02 -19.37
CA ALA A 434 -0.29 -17.46 -19.58
C ALA A 434 0.85 -17.96 -20.49
N SER A 435 1.27 -17.17 -21.48
CA SER A 435 2.42 -17.50 -22.33
C SER A 435 3.75 -17.29 -21.60
N LEU A 436 3.86 -16.28 -20.74
CA LEU A 436 5.04 -16.03 -19.92
C LEU A 436 5.23 -17.12 -18.87
N THR A 437 4.14 -17.65 -18.30
CA THR A 437 4.22 -18.77 -17.35
C THR A 437 4.66 -20.07 -18.02
N ARG A 438 4.17 -20.34 -19.25
CA ARG A 438 4.57 -21.54 -20.01
C ARG A 438 6.01 -21.50 -20.50
N GLY A 439 6.55 -20.32 -20.82
CA GLY A 439 7.95 -20.16 -21.24
C GLY A 439 8.99 -20.44 -20.16
N VAL A 440 8.58 -20.48 -18.88
CA VAL A 440 9.46 -20.71 -17.72
C VAL A 440 9.29 -22.13 -17.14
N GLY A 441 8.29 -22.88 -17.60
CA GLY A 441 7.95 -24.22 -17.10
C GLY A 441 8.33 -25.39 -18.01
N ALA A 442 9.20 -25.19 -19.02
CA ALA A 442 9.59 -26.22 -19.98
C ALA A 442 11.06 -26.67 -19.82
N GLU A 443 11.51 -26.89 -18.58
CA GLU A 443 12.76 -27.60 -18.26
C GLU A 443 12.49 -28.84 -17.39
N ASP A 444 11.39 -29.55 -17.65
CA ASP A 444 11.23 -30.94 -17.21
C ASP A 444 10.10 -31.57 -18.01
N ASP A 445 10.43 -32.13 -19.18
CA ASP A 445 9.64 -33.21 -19.76
C ASP A 445 10.51 -34.01 -20.75
N GLY A 446 10.77 -35.25 -20.37
CA GLY A 446 10.65 -36.38 -21.30
C GLY A 446 11.54 -36.38 -22.53
N TRP A 447 12.78 -36.79 -22.32
CA TRP A 447 13.69 -37.34 -23.34
C TRP A 447 12.99 -38.27 -24.36
N SER A 448 13.20 -38.01 -25.66
CA SER A 448 13.16 -39.05 -26.70
C SER A 448 14.18 -38.71 -27.81
N PRO A 449 14.91 -39.70 -28.38
CA PRO A 449 16.17 -39.43 -29.06
C PRO A 449 15.92 -39.15 -30.55
N PHE A 450 16.25 -37.95 -31.00
CA PHE A 450 16.42 -37.68 -32.43
C PHE A 450 17.89 -37.84 -32.81
N GLY A 451 18.10 -38.69 -33.81
CA GLY A 451 19.39 -39.09 -34.33
C GLY A 451 20.28 -37.94 -34.79
N VAL A 452 21.55 -38.09 -34.45
CA VAL A 452 22.66 -37.22 -34.85
C VAL A 452 22.86 -37.30 -36.37
N ARG A 453 22.65 -36.19 -37.08
CA ARG A 453 23.38 -35.89 -38.32
C ARG A 453 24.40 -34.82 -38.01
N GLY A 454 25.65 -35.16 -38.29
CA GLY A 454 26.83 -34.51 -37.75
C GLY A 454 27.18 -33.17 -38.37
N PHE A 455 28.01 -32.46 -37.62
CA PHE A 455 29.02 -31.56 -38.16
C PHE A 455 30.31 -31.84 -37.39
N ALA A 456 31.25 -32.49 -38.08
CA ALA A 456 32.62 -32.69 -37.62
C ALA A 456 33.49 -31.61 -38.26
N VAL A 457 34.25 -30.89 -37.43
CA VAL A 457 35.35 -30.02 -37.86
C VAL A 457 36.64 -30.61 -37.27
N PRO A 458 37.69 -30.87 -38.07
CA PRO A 458 38.84 -31.66 -37.64
C PRO A 458 39.90 -30.81 -36.94
N SER A 459 40.61 -31.40 -35.98
CA SER A 459 41.89 -30.88 -35.47
C SER A 459 43.05 -31.78 -35.92
N THR A 460 44.04 -31.15 -36.54
CA THR A 460 45.32 -31.73 -37.00
C THR A 460 46.33 -31.86 -35.83
N PRO A 461 47.39 -32.68 -35.99
CA PRO A 461 48.00 -33.44 -34.90
C PRO A 461 49.31 -32.85 -34.35
N SER A 462 49.71 -33.30 -33.16
CA SER A 462 51.11 -33.26 -32.72
C SER A 462 51.61 -34.68 -32.38
N ARG A 463 52.63 -35.09 -33.14
CA ARG A 463 53.73 -36.02 -32.79
C ARG A 463 54.43 -35.51 -31.51
N LEU A 464 55.14 -36.26 -30.66
CA LEU A 464 55.88 -37.52 -30.71
C LEU A 464 56.34 -37.78 -29.25
N GLU A 465 56.38 -39.03 -28.81
CA GLU A 465 57.35 -39.66 -27.87
C GLU A 465 56.76 -41.05 -27.52
N GLN A 466 57.08 -42.14 -28.21
CA GLN A 466 58.27 -42.99 -28.16
C GLN A 466 58.71 -43.46 -26.76
N GLY A 467 58.81 -44.79 -26.61
CA GLY A 467 59.35 -45.51 -25.45
C GLY A 467 58.42 -46.65 -25.04
N GLU A 468 58.41 -47.79 -25.75
CA GLU A 468 59.09 -49.05 -25.37
C GLU A 468 58.39 -49.80 -24.21
N ALA A 469 58.20 -51.11 -24.17
CA ALA A 469 58.38 -52.24 -25.07
C ALA A 469 57.79 -53.49 -24.36
N HIS A 470 57.45 -54.55 -25.13
CA HIS A 470 57.30 -55.96 -24.69
C HIS A 470 56.14 -56.29 -23.70
N THR A 471 55.36 -57.38 -23.76
CA THR A 471 55.48 -58.73 -24.35
C THR A 471 54.11 -59.44 -24.31
N ASN A 472 53.75 -60.07 -25.43
CA ASN A 472 53.24 -61.44 -25.62
C ASN A 472 52.22 -62.13 -24.69
N SER A 473 51.29 -62.82 -25.39
CA SER A 473 50.60 -64.08 -25.05
C SER A 473 49.47 -64.02 -24.02
N SER A 474 48.42 -64.85 -24.04
CA SER A 474 47.71 -65.66 -25.04
C SER A 474 46.52 -66.28 -24.27
N GLN A 475 45.45 -66.66 -24.98
CA GLN A 475 44.51 -67.75 -24.59
C GLN A 475 43.66 -67.53 -23.33
N ARG A 476 42.52 -68.17 -23.12
CA ARG A 476 41.47 -68.86 -23.90
C ARG A 476 40.39 -69.18 -22.85
N GLY A 477 39.18 -69.41 -23.33
CA GLY A 477 38.19 -70.24 -22.65
C GLY A 477 37.14 -69.41 -21.91
N SER A 478 35.86 -69.70 -22.04
CA SER A 478 35.13 -70.73 -22.80
C SER A 478 33.67 -70.36 -22.73
#